data_AF-A0A971PD56-F1
#
_entry.id   AF-A0A971PD56-F1
#
_cell.length_a   1.000
_cell.length_b   1.000
_cell.length_c   1.000
_cell.angle_alpha   90.00
_cell.angle_beta   90.00
_cell.angle_gamma   90.00
#
_symmetry.space_group_name_H-M   'P 1'
#
loop_
_entity.id
_entity.type
_entity.pdbx_description
1 polymer ?
#
loop_
_entity_poly.entity_id
_entity_poly.type
_entity_poly.pdbx_seq_one_letter_code
_entity_poly.pdbx_strand_id
1 'polypeptide(L)'
;MYRLSRFKLVDGRPDEDEVMEFVDAYFFNTMTVLNAFFAKIEMAEALSRLELIPFGDLISEELADEDEQTISQAVERITELAEMELEVIRSYLE
;
A
#
# COMPACT_ATOMS: atom_id res chain seq x y z
N MET A 1 -1.48 20.14 -18.96
CA MET A 1 -0.52 20.37 -17.87
C MET A 1 0.49 19.24 -17.98
N TYR A 2 1.75 19.52 -18.35
CA TYR A 2 2.79 18.48 -18.36
C TYR A 2 3.20 18.25 -16.91
N ARG A 3 2.84 17.10 -16.34
CA ARG A 3 3.35 16.63 -15.06
C ARG A 3 4.42 15.58 -15.33
N LEU A 4 5.53 15.70 -14.62
CA LEU A 4 6.63 14.74 -14.66
C LEU A 4 6.23 13.55 -13.78
N SER A 5 6.52 12.34 -14.26
CA SER A 5 6.40 11.12 -13.45
C SER A 5 7.17 11.30 -12.14
N ARG A 6 6.62 10.75 -11.06
CA ARG A 6 7.23 10.66 -9.75
C ARG A 6 8.51 9.83 -9.78
N PHE A 7 8.57 8.88 -10.70
CA PHE A 7 9.64 7.90 -10.82
C PHE A 7 10.61 8.29 -11.92
N LYS A 8 11.84 7.79 -11.81
CA LYS A 8 12.80 7.85 -12.91
C LYS A 8 12.25 7.02 -14.06
N LEU A 9 12.50 7.50 -15.27
CA LEU A 9 12.13 6.77 -16.47
C LEU A 9 13.32 5.94 -16.96
N VAL A 10 13.16 4.62 -17.02
CA VAL A 10 14.07 3.66 -17.68
C VAL A 10 13.39 3.19 -18.95
N ASP A 11 14.04 3.38 -20.10
CA ASP A 11 13.46 3.07 -21.43
C ASP A 11 12.08 3.71 -21.70
N GLY A 12 11.83 4.88 -21.09
CA GLY A 12 10.59 5.64 -21.26
C GLY A 12 9.42 5.16 -20.40
N ARG A 13 9.66 4.27 -19.43
CA ARG A 13 8.69 3.81 -18.43
C ARG A 13 9.19 4.07 -17.02
N PRO A 14 8.31 4.28 -16.02
CA PRO A 14 8.70 4.31 -14.62
C PRO A 14 9.58 3.12 -14.24
N ASP A 15 10.64 3.39 -13.48
CA ASP A 15 11.52 2.39 -12.91
C ASP A 15 10.73 1.50 -11.95
N GLU A 16 10.55 0.24 -12.31
CA GLU A 16 9.72 -0.71 -11.58
C GLU A 16 10.24 -0.94 -10.15
N ASP A 17 11.56 -0.96 -9.94
CA ASP A 17 12.13 -1.14 -8.61
C ASP A 17 11.81 0.09 -7.73
N GLU A 18 11.86 1.30 -8.29
CA GLU A 18 11.52 2.53 -7.57
C GLU A 18 10.01 2.59 -7.22
N VAL A 19 9.15 2.08 -8.10
CA VAL A 19 7.71 1.94 -7.85
C VAL A 19 7.47 0.99 -6.67
N MET A 20 8.12 -0.18 -6.67
CA MET A 20 7.93 -1.18 -5.61
C MET A 20 8.48 -0.70 -4.26
N GLU A 21 9.67 -0.09 -4.25
CA GLU A 21 10.22 0.53 -3.04
C GLU A 21 9.30 1.63 -2.49
N PHE A 22 8.68 2.41 -3.37
CA PHE A 22 7.71 3.42 -2.97
C PHE A 22 6.47 2.80 -2.33
N VAL A 23 5.89 1.74 -2.93
CA VAL A 23 4.70 1.06 -2.40
C VAL A 23 4.99 0.43 -1.03
N ASP A 24 6.13 -0.25 -0.90
CA ASP A 24 6.56 -0.87 0.36
C ASP A 24 6.71 0.20 1.47
N ALA A 25 7.36 1.32 1.15
CA ALA A 25 7.50 2.43 2.09
C ALA A 25 6.16 3.10 2.44
N TYR A 26 5.27 3.27 1.46
CA TYR A 26 3.93 3.81 1.66
C TYR A 26 3.12 2.93 2.61
N PHE A 27 3.11 1.61 2.38
CA PHE A 27 2.42 0.65 3.24
C PHE A 27 2.97 0.68 4.66
N PHE A 28 4.30 0.59 4.82
CA PHE A 28 4.95 0.62 6.14
C PHE A 28 4.62 1.90 6.93
N ASN A 29 4.68 3.06 6.28
CA ASN A 29 4.34 4.34 6.92
C ASN A 29 2.86 4.38 7.32
N THR A 30 1.97 3.88 6.45
CA THR A 30 0.53 3.80 6.73
C THR A 30 0.27 2.89 7.93
N MET A 31 0.84 1.70 7.95
CA MET A 31 0.72 0.76 9.07
C MET A 31 1.28 1.31 10.37
N THR A 32 2.38 2.06 10.32
CA THR A 32 2.94 2.74 11.51
C THR A 32 1.93 3.73 12.11
N VAL A 33 1.25 4.50 11.28
CA VAL A 33 0.19 5.43 11.71
C VAL A 33 -1.01 4.67 12.28
N LEU A 34 -1.47 3.62 11.58
CA LEU A 34 -2.60 2.80 12.01
C LEU A 34 -2.33 2.09 13.34
N ASN A 35 -1.11 1.59 13.55
CA ASN A 35 -0.69 0.97 14.80
C ASN A 35 -0.84 1.92 15.99
N ALA A 36 -0.54 3.22 15.81
CA ALA A 36 -0.77 4.21 16.85
C ALA A 36 -2.26 4.39 17.18
N PHE A 37 -3.15 4.34 16.17
CA PHE A 37 -4.60 4.39 16.36
C PHE A 37 -5.17 3.13 17.02
N PHE A 38 -4.61 1.96 16.71
CA PHE A 38 -5.11 0.66 17.20
C PHE A 38 -4.45 0.19 18.50
N ALA A 39 -3.47 0.90 19.03
CA ALA A 39 -2.72 0.53 20.23
C ALA A 39 -3.54 0.34 21.51
N LYS A 40 -4.81 0.76 21.53
CA LYS A 40 -5.70 0.71 22.70
C LYS A 40 -6.97 -0.11 22.51
N ILE A 41 -7.16 -0.72 21.35
CA ILE A 41 -8.32 -1.57 21.06
C ILE A 41 -7.91 -3.04 21.06
N GLU A 42 -8.90 -3.93 21.15
CA GLU A 42 -8.65 -5.36 21.07
C GLU A 42 -8.17 -5.77 19.68
N MET A 43 -7.33 -6.79 19.62
CA MET A 43 -6.71 -7.25 18.37
C MET A 43 -7.75 -7.72 17.34
N ALA A 44 -8.83 -8.38 17.78
CA ALA A 44 -9.94 -8.75 16.90
C ALA A 44 -10.66 -7.54 16.30
N GLU A 45 -10.83 -6.47 17.10
CA GLU A 45 -11.38 -5.21 16.62
C GLU A 45 -10.45 -4.52 15.63
N ALA A 46 -9.14 -4.46 15.94
CA ALA A 46 -8.13 -3.93 15.04
C ALA A 46 -8.12 -4.66 13.69
N LEU A 47 -8.16 -6.00 13.70
CA LEU A 47 -8.22 -6.82 12.49
C LEU A 47 -9.46 -6.46 11.64
N SER A 48 -10.65 -6.44 12.25
CA SER A 48 -11.89 -6.10 11.53
C SER A 48 -11.88 -4.70 10.89
N ARG A 49 -11.11 -3.76 11.47
CA ARG A 49 -10.97 -2.40 10.93
C ARG A 49 -9.94 -2.36 9.80
N LEU A 50 -8.82 -3.08 9.94
CA LEU A 50 -7.80 -3.19 8.91
C LEU A 50 -8.34 -3.84 7.63
N GLU A 51 -9.17 -4.88 7.76
CA GLU A 51 -9.84 -5.57 6.63
C GLU A 51 -10.74 -4.64 5.79
N LEU A 52 -11.16 -3.50 6.34
CA LEU A 52 -12.02 -2.53 5.64
C LEU A 52 -11.23 -1.45 4.92
N ILE A 53 -9.90 -1.40 5.08
CA ILE A 53 -9.07 -0.35 4.47
C ILE A 53 -8.88 -0.67 2.98
N PRO A 54 -9.29 0.24 2.07
CA PRO A 54 -9.15 0.02 0.64
C PRO A 54 -7.74 0.40 0.16
N PHE A 55 -6.71 -0.36 0.58
CA PHE A 55 -5.30 -0.02 0.27
C PHE A 55 -5.02 0.17 -1.22
N GLY A 56 -5.64 -0.66 -2.08
CA GLY A 56 -5.54 -0.54 -3.54
C GLY A 56 -6.08 0.79 -4.08
N ASP A 57 -7.24 1.24 -3.58
CA ASP A 57 -7.80 2.54 -4.00
C ASP A 57 -6.91 3.69 -3.52
N LEU A 58 -6.41 3.61 -2.28
CA LEU A 58 -5.55 4.64 -1.69
C LEU A 58 -4.24 4.82 -2.47
N ILE A 59 -3.57 3.73 -2.87
CA ILE A 59 -2.34 3.84 -3.67
C ILE A 59 -2.63 4.30 -5.10
N SER A 60 -3.79 3.91 -5.66
CA SER A 60 -4.22 4.37 -6.99
C SER A 60 -4.45 5.88 -7.01
N GLU A 61 -5.06 6.43 -5.96
CA GLU A 61 -5.24 7.87 -5.80
C GLU A 61 -3.90 8.61 -5.65
N GLU A 62 -2.96 8.04 -4.89
CA GLU A 62 -1.61 8.61 -4.69
C GLU A 62 -0.78 8.62 -5.99
N LEU A 63 -1.06 7.67 -6.90
CA LEU A 63 -0.36 7.51 -8.18
C LEU A 63 -1.23 7.90 -9.39
N ALA A 64 -2.29 8.68 -9.20
CA ALA A 64 -3.26 9.00 -10.26
C ALA A 64 -2.67 9.75 -11.48
N ASP A 65 -1.47 10.32 -11.35
CA ASP A 65 -0.74 10.98 -12.45
C ASP A 65 0.20 10.02 -13.23
N GLU A 66 0.38 8.77 -12.79
CA GLU A 66 1.18 7.75 -13.47
C GLU A 66 0.36 6.97 -14.51
N ASP A 67 1.04 6.15 -15.32
CA ASP A 67 0.36 5.30 -16.29
C ASP A 67 -0.34 4.10 -15.64
N GLU A 68 -1.33 3.57 -16.35
CA GLU A 68 -2.20 2.49 -15.88
C GLU A 68 -1.42 1.21 -15.51
N GLN A 69 -0.30 0.94 -16.19
CA GLN A 69 0.53 -0.23 -15.87
C GLN A 69 1.21 -0.05 -14.52
N THR A 70 1.82 1.11 -14.27
CA THR A 70 2.44 1.44 -12.98
C THR A 70 1.43 1.43 -11.83
N ILE A 71 0.24 2.00 -12.05
CA ILE A 71 -0.84 1.98 -11.03
C ILE A 71 -1.25 0.54 -10.75
N SER A 72 -1.47 -0.29 -11.77
CA SER A 72 -1.85 -1.69 -11.59
C SER A 72 -0.80 -2.49 -10.81
N GLN A 73 0.49 -2.28 -11.10
CA GLN A 73 1.59 -2.91 -10.38
C GLN A 73 1.64 -2.49 -8.91
N ALA A 74 1.46 -1.19 -8.64
CA ALA A 74 1.41 -0.66 -7.29
C ALA A 74 0.21 -1.20 -6.48
N VAL A 75 -0.96 -1.33 -7.11
CA VAL A 75 -2.16 -1.92 -6.50
C VAL A 75 -1.94 -3.39 -6.16
N GLU A 76 -1.42 -4.18 -7.11
CA GLU A 76 -1.11 -5.59 -6.86
C GLU A 76 -0.17 -5.75 -5.66
N ARG A 77 0.93 -4.98 -5.66
CA ARG A 77 1.92 -5.02 -4.58
C ARG A 77 1.34 -4.64 -3.22
N ILE A 78 0.57 -3.55 -3.13
CA ILE A 78 0.02 -3.12 -1.84
C ILE A 78 -1.03 -4.10 -1.31
N THR A 79 -1.79 -4.73 -2.20
CA THR A 79 -2.76 -5.77 -1.83
C THR A 79 -2.05 -7.00 -1.28
N GLU A 80 -0.98 -7.47 -1.92
CA GLU A 80 -0.17 -8.59 -1.39
C GLU A 80 0.37 -8.28 0.01
N LEU A 81 0.92 -7.07 0.23
CA LEU A 81 1.42 -6.64 1.53
C LEU A 81 0.32 -6.63 2.60
N ALA A 82 -0.85 -6.09 2.26
CA ALA A 82 -1.99 -6.04 3.16
C ALA A 82 -2.49 -7.45 3.51
N GLU A 83 -2.60 -8.35 2.54
CA GLU A 83 -3.03 -9.73 2.76
C GLU A 83 -2.07 -10.49 3.69
N MET A 84 -0.76 -10.38 3.45
CA MET A 84 0.26 -10.99 4.32
C MET A 84 0.18 -10.47 5.75
N GLU A 85 0.02 -9.16 5.95
CA GLU A 85 -0.07 -8.56 7.28
C GLU A 85 -1.36 -8.99 8.01
N LEU A 86 -2.48 -9.04 7.30
CA LEU A 86 -3.76 -9.52 7.84
C LEU A 86 -3.68 -11.00 8.24
N GLU A 87 -3.00 -11.84 7.47
CA GLU A 87 -2.76 -13.24 7.81
C GLU A 87 -1.93 -13.38 9.10
N VAL A 88 -0.86 -12.59 9.22
CA VAL A 88 -0.03 -12.55 10.44
C VAL A 88 -0.87 -12.14 11.65
N ILE A 89 -1.65 -11.07 11.55
CA ILE A 89 -2.51 -10.62 12.67
C ILE A 89 -3.55 -11.68 13.03
N ARG A 90 -4.18 -12.31 12.03
CA ARG A 90 -5.17 -13.37 12.23
C ARG A 90 -4.58 -14.57 12.97
N SER A 91 -3.32 -14.94 12.69
CA SER A 91 -2.65 -16.05 13.37
C SER A 91 -2.48 -15.87 14.88
N TYR A 92 -2.53 -14.64 15.39
CA TYR A 92 -2.49 -14.36 16.83
C TYR A 92 -3.85 -14.50 17.53
N LEU A 93 -4.94 -14.64 16.77
CA LEU A 93 -6.31 -14.81 17.28
C LEU A 93 -6.79 -16.26 17.29
N GLU A 94 -6.04 -17.17 16.65
CA GLU A 94 -6.26 -18.62 16.68
C GLU A 94 -5.62 -19.28 17.91
#